data_AF-A0A5C5DDJ9-F1
#
_entry.id   AF-A0A5C5DDJ9-F1
#
_cell.length_a   1.000
_cell.length_b   1.000
_cell.length_c   1.000
_cell.angle_alpha   90.00
_cell.angle_beta   90.00
_cell.angle_gamma   90.00
#
_symmetry.space_group_name_H-M   'P 1'
#
loop_
_entity.id
_entity.type
_entity.pdbx_description
1 polymer ?
#
loop_
_entity_poly.entity_id
_entity_poly.type
_entity_poly.pdbx_seq_one_letter_code
_entity_poly.pdbx_strand_id
1 'polypeptide(L)'
;MTEKAKYLVLRLSYIDKQLHDEGAEIEYDGVPGSALEPLNDAAIQAKAKATGGKVPVVEVPKSEGENLGDTGLGSDEDLEKLRDEYEALFNEKPHHNVKAETLREKIAQKRKDLGV
;
A
#
# COMPACT_ATOMS: atom_id res chain seq x y z
N MET A 1 7.14 -27.17 -14.09
CA MET A 1 6.78 -27.09 -12.66
C MET A 1 5.96 -25.83 -12.52
N THR A 2 4.67 -25.92 -12.24
CA THR A 2 3.81 -24.74 -12.08
C THR A 2 4.07 -24.16 -10.70
N GLU A 3 4.67 -22.98 -10.63
CA GLU A 3 4.85 -22.27 -9.38
C GLU A 3 3.47 -21.92 -8.81
N LYS A 4 3.19 -22.36 -7.58
CA LYS A 4 1.93 -22.05 -6.90
C LYS A 4 1.90 -20.57 -6.53
N ALA A 5 0.79 -19.89 -6.77
CA ALA A 5 0.65 -18.49 -6.41
C ALA A 5 0.55 -18.34 -4.88
N LYS A 6 1.54 -17.66 -4.30
CA LYS A 6 1.64 -17.41 -2.86
C LYS A 6 1.23 -15.99 -2.53
N TYR A 7 0.46 -15.82 -1.46
CA TYR A 7 -0.04 -14.53 -1.03
C TYR A 7 0.15 -14.31 0.46
N LEU A 8 0.44 -13.07 0.83
CA LEU A 8 0.36 -12.57 2.19
C LEU A 8 -1.01 -11.93 2.40
N VAL A 9 -1.72 -12.37 3.43
CA VAL A 9 -3.01 -11.81 3.79
C VAL A 9 -2.78 -10.46 4.46
N LEU A 10 -3.25 -9.36 3.87
CA LEU A 10 -3.09 -8.00 4.43
C LEU A 10 -4.15 -7.63 5.46
N ARG A 11 -5.24 -8.40 5.53
CA ARG A 11 -6.35 -8.20 6.48
C ARG A 11 -7.16 -9.49 6.58
N LEU A 12 -7.83 -9.72 7.70
CA LEU A 12 -8.69 -10.89 7.93
C LEU A 12 -9.55 -11.21 6.69
N SER A 13 -9.30 -12.34 6.04
CA SER A 13 -9.89 -12.67 4.74
C SER A 13 -10.35 -14.12 4.68
N TYR A 14 -11.52 -14.33 4.08
CA TYR A 14 -12.09 -15.66 3.88
C TYR A 14 -11.69 -16.20 2.51
N ILE A 15 -10.74 -17.13 2.49
CA ILE A 15 -10.08 -17.65 1.28
C ILE A 15 -10.05 -19.16 1.37
N ASP A 16 -10.37 -19.85 0.27
CA ASP A 16 -10.43 -21.31 0.21
C ASP A 16 -11.28 -21.97 1.33
N LYS A 17 -12.43 -21.34 1.64
CA LYS A 17 -13.34 -21.74 2.73
C LYS A 17 -12.76 -21.64 4.14
N GLN A 18 -11.59 -21.04 4.28
CA GLN A 18 -10.91 -20.82 5.55
C GLN A 18 -10.75 -19.31 5.81
N LEU A 19 -10.89 -18.90 7.07
CA LEU A 19 -10.57 -17.54 7.48
C LEU A 19 -9.09 -17.46 7.80
N HIS A 20 -8.40 -16.50 7.20
CA HIS A 20 -6.98 -16.25 7.44
C HIS A 20 -6.78 -14.88 8.06
N ASP A 21 -5.96 -14.82 9.10
CA ASP A 21 -5.56 -13.60 9.78
C ASP A 21 -4.60 -12.75 8.94
N GLU A 22 -4.50 -11.47 9.30
CA GLU A 22 -3.51 -10.54 8.76
C GLU A 22 -2.08 -11.05 9.02
N GLY A 23 -1.23 -10.99 7.99
CA GLY A 23 0.14 -11.52 7.98
C GLY A 23 0.27 -13.00 7.65
N ALA A 24 -0.82 -13.74 7.41
CA ALA A 24 -0.74 -15.15 7.06
C ALA A 24 -0.29 -15.37 5.60
N GLU A 25 0.70 -16.25 5.38
CA GLU A 25 1.08 -16.72 4.05
C GLU A 25 0.16 -17.87 3.62
N ILE A 26 -0.46 -17.75 2.45
CA ILE A 26 -1.34 -18.76 1.88
C ILE A 26 -1.00 -19.05 0.42
N GLU A 27 -1.33 -20.25 -0.04
CA GLU A 27 -1.29 -20.62 -1.45
C GLU A 27 -2.71 -20.51 -2.02
N TYR A 28 -2.90 -19.71 -3.08
CA TYR A 28 -4.24 -19.50 -3.63
C TYR A 28 -4.21 -19.42 -5.17
N ASP A 29 -4.83 -20.36 -5.85
CA ASP A 29 -4.80 -20.41 -7.33
C ASP A 29 -5.92 -19.56 -7.99
N GLY A 30 -6.79 -18.93 -7.18
CA GLY A 30 -7.94 -18.18 -7.65
C GLY A 30 -7.65 -16.71 -7.94
N VAL A 31 -8.72 -15.90 -8.04
CA VAL A 31 -8.65 -14.45 -8.28
C VAL A 31 -8.31 -13.74 -6.97
N PRO A 32 -7.07 -13.27 -6.75
CA PRO A 32 -6.71 -12.64 -5.49
C PRO A 32 -7.36 -11.25 -5.38
N GLY A 33 -7.95 -10.97 -4.23
CA GLY A 33 -8.55 -9.67 -3.94
C GLY A 33 -7.50 -8.63 -3.51
N SER A 34 -7.96 -7.42 -3.23
CA SER A 34 -7.13 -6.34 -2.67
C SER A 34 -6.58 -6.66 -1.27
N ALA A 35 -7.19 -7.63 -0.58
CA ALA A 35 -6.79 -8.11 0.73
C ALA A 35 -5.62 -9.10 0.71
N LEU A 36 -5.15 -9.48 -0.48
CA LEU A 36 -4.06 -10.42 -0.69
C LEU A 36 -2.91 -9.73 -1.41
N GLU A 37 -1.72 -9.80 -0.83
CA GLU A 37 -0.48 -9.30 -1.44
C GLU A 37 0.27 -10.46 -2.09
N PRO A 38 0.63 -10.38 -3.38
CA PRO A 38 1.31 -11.46 -4.05
C PRO A 38 2.78 -11.52 -3.60
N LEU A 39 3.23 -12.70 -3.20
CA LEU A 39 4.59 -12.95 -2.72
C LEU A 39 5.51 -13.55 -3.80
N ASN A 40 4.96 -14.01 -4.91
CA ASN A 40 5.73 -14.53 -6.04
C ASN A 40 5.19 -14.07 -7.40
N ASP A 41 5.99 -14.24 -8.45
CA ASP A 41 5.64 -13.83 -9.82
C ASP A 41 4.32 -14.43 -10.32
N ALA A 42 4.03 -15.69 -9.96
CA ALA A 42 2.76 -16.33 -10.28
C ALA A 42 1.57 -15.58 -9.64
N ALA A 43 1.69 -15.21 -8.38
CA ALA A 43 0.68 -14.44 -7.66
C ALA A 43 0.54 -13.02 -8.18
N ILE A 44 1.65 -12.38 -8.57
CA ILE A 44 1.66 -11.03 -9.16
C ILE A 44 0.86 -11.03 -10.45
N GLN A 45 1.10 -12.00 -11.34
CA GLN A 45 0.38 -12.13 -12.60
C GLN A 45 -1.11 -12.41 -12.38
N ALA A 46 -1.45 -13.29 -11.44
CA ALA A 46 -2.84 -13.58 -11.10
C ALA A 46 -3.56 -12.35 -10.54
N LYS A 47 -2.89 -11.56 -9.69
CA LYS A 47 -3.46 -10.29 -9.17
C LYS A 47 -3.60 -9.23 -10.25
N ALA A 48 -2.62 -9.10 -11.15
CA ALA A 48 -2.71 -8.19 -12.28
C ALA A 48 -3.89 -8.53 -13.21
N LYS A 49 -4.16 -9.82 -13.43
CA LYS A 49 -5.33 -10.28 -14.20
C LYS A 49 -6.64 -10.05 -13.45
N ALA A 50 -6.65 -10.26 -12.13
CA ALA A 50 -7.82 -10.08 -11.27
C ALA A 50 -8.26 -8.61 -11.14
N THR A 51 -7.31 -7.67 -11.07
CA THR A 51 -7.59 -6.25 -10.87
C THR A 51 -7.83 -5.47 -12.18
N GLY A 52 -7.89 -6.15 -13.33
CA GLY A 52 -8.29 -5.54 -14.60
C GLY A 52 -7.41 -4.39 -15.06
N GLY A 53 -6.08 -4.46 -14.81
CA GLY A 53 -5.14 -3.46 -15.35
C GLY A 53 -4.88 -2.24 -14.45
N LYS A 54 -5.06 -2.34 -13.14
CA LYS A 54 -4.37 -1.46 -12.18
C LYS A 54 -3.32 -2.25 -11.40
N VAL A 55 -2.16 -2.41 -12.03
CA VAL A 55 -0.92 -2.75 -11.34
C VAL A 55 -0.34 -1.44 -10.76
N PRO A 56 0.02 -1.34 -9.48
CA PRO A 56 1.15 -0.48 -9.12
C PRO A 56 2.37 -1.22 -9.66
N VAL A 57 2.76 -0.85 -10.87
CA VAL A 57 4.03 -1.30 -11.44
C VAL A 57 5.12 -0.75 -10.53
N VAL A 58 5.94 -1.64 -9.96
CA VAL A 58 7.24 -1.22 -9.42
C VAL A 58 8.12 -1.00 -10.64
N GLU A 59 7.90 0.13 -11.29
CA GLU A 59 8.81 0.70 -12.28
C GLU A 59 8.96 2.16 -11.89
N VAL A 60 10.00 2.44 -11.12
CA VAL A 60 10.49 3.81 -10.99
C VAL A 60 11.50 3.96 -12.13
N PRO A 61 11.46 5.00 -13.00
CA PRO A 61 10.76 6.28 -12.85
C PRO A 61 10.05 6.78 -14.13
N LYS A 62 8.73 6.99 -14.09
CA LYS A 62 8.12 8.12 -14.82
C LYS A 62 6.72 8.40 -14.26
N SER A 63 6.63 9.39 -13.37
CA SER A 63 5.36 9.98 -12.97
C SER A 63 4.71 10.66 -14.18
N GLU A 64 3.87 9.92 -14.88
CA GLU A 64 2.69 10.48 -15.54
C GLU A 64 1.53 10.26 -14.57
N GLY A 65 1.32 11.27 -13.74
CA GLY A 65 0.15 11.39 -12.87
C GLY A 65 -1.00 11.95 -13.67
N GLU A 66 -1.96 11.10 -14.00
CA GLU A 66 -3.33 11.47 -14.36
C GLU A 66 -4.24 10.35 -13.82
N ASN A 67 -5.34 10.56 -13.10
CA ASN A 67 -6.05 11.73 -12.62
C ASN A 67 -7.14 11.23 -11.63
N LEU A 68 -7.69 12.15 -10.84
CA LEU A 68 -9.06 12.20 -10.26
C LEU A 68 -9.20 12.10 -8.73
N GLY A 69 -9.53 13.26 -8.17
CA GLY A 69 -9.99 13.54 -6.81
C GLY A 69 -9.77 15.02 -6.47
N ASP A 70 -10.22 15.93 -7.33
CA ASP A 70 -11.31 16.87 -7.02
C ASP A 70 -11.04 17.80 -5.81
N THR A 71 -10.71 19.05 -6.17
CA THR A 71 -11.06 20.29 -5.46
C THR A 71 -10.66 20.42 -3.99
N GLY A 72 -9.49 21.02 -3.77
CA GLY A 72 -9.15 21.60 -2.47
C GLY A 72 -7.83 22.37 -2.53
N LEU A 73 -7.92 23.70 -2.62
CA LEU A 73 -6.80 24.64 -2.52
C LEU A 73 -6.01 24.40 -1.22
N GLY A 74 -4.95 23.61 -1.31
CA GLY A 74 -4.02 23.31 -0.23
C GLY A 74 -2.83 22.59 -0.83
N SER A 75 -1.84 23.37 -1.27
CA SER A 75 -0.67 22.99 -2.07
C SER A 75 -0.24 21.53 -1.84
N ASP A 76 -0.38 20.68 -2.86
CA ASP A 76 0.14 19.30 -2.89
C ASP A 76 1.60 19.21 -2.40
N GLU A 77 2.39 20.26 -2.61
CA GLU A 77 3.77 20.40 -2.12
C GLU A 77 3.91 20.32 -0.59
N ASP A 78 2.96 20.86 0.18
CA ASP A 78 3.00 20.82 1.65
C ASP A 78 2.64 19.44 2.18
N LEU A 79 1.74 18.74 1.47
CA LEU A 79 1.37 17.35 1.76
C LEU A 79 2.51 16.39 1.46
N GLU A 80 3.20 16.57 0.34
CA GLU A 80 4.35 15.74 -0.05
C GLU A 80 5.50 15.88 0.96
N LYS A 81 5.87 17.12 1.34
CA LYS A 81 6.89 17.37 2.38
C LYS A 81 6.56 16.73 3.72
N LEU A 82 5.29 16.77 4.13
CA LEU A 82 4.85 16.09 5.35
C LEU A 82 4.98 14.57 5.22
N ARG A 83 4.78 14.00 4.04
CA ARG A 83 4.95 12.56 3.81
C ARG A 83 6.43 12.16 3.87
N ASP A 84 7.31 12.92 3.23
CA ASP A 84 8.77 12.69 3.29
C ASP A 84 9.30 12.78 4.72
N GLU A 85 8.86 13.80 5.47
CA GLU A 85 9.31 13.98 6.86
C GLU A 85 8.74 12.91 7.79
N TYR A 86 7.52 12.45 7.56
CA TYR A 86 6.97 11.28 8.25
C TYR A 86 7.77 10.02 7.92
N GLU A 87 8.08 9.76 6.66
CA GLU A 87 8.89 8.62 6.24
C GLU A 87 10.29 8.67 6.86
N ALA A 88 10.93 9.83 6.93
CA ALA A 88 12.24 9.97 7.57
C ALA A 88 12.21 9.70 9.09
N LEU A 89 11.13 10.08 9.77
CA LEU A 89 11.00 9.93 11.24
C LEU A 89 10.47 8.56 11.67
N PHE A 90 9.62 7.95 10.86
CA PHE A 90 8.99 6.64 11.13
C PHE A 90 9.62 5.50 10.35
N ASN A 91 10.47 5.80 9.36
CA ASN A 91 11.03 4.85 8.41
C ASN A 91 9.95 4.00 7.70
N GLU A 92 8.75 4.58 7.55
CA GLU A 92 7.53 3.97 7.02
C GLU A 92 6.74 4.97 6.18
N LYS A 93 6.22 4.53 5.03
CA LYS A 93 5.42 5.38 4.15
C LYS A 93 4.05 5.66 4.75
N PRO A 94 3.67 6.94 4.95
CA PRO A 94 2.33 7.27 5.39
C PRO A 94 1.30 6.88 4.34
N HIS A 95 0.15 6.38 4.78
CA HIS A 95 -0.91 5.94 3.88
C HIS A 95 -1.43 7.11 3.01
N HIS A 96 -1.64 6.89 1.70
CA HIS A 96 -1.92 7.98 0.75
C HIS A 96 -3.20 8.79 1.09
N ASN A 97 -4.16 8.16 1.76
CA ASN A 97 -5.39 8.82 2.28
C ASN A 97 -5.19 9.61 3.58
N VAL A 98 -4.00 9.65 4.17
CA VAL A 98 -3.75 10.43 5.40
C VAL A 98 -3.70 11.91 5.04
N LYS A 99 -4.48 12.71 5.79
CA LYS A 99 -4.54 14.16 5.63
C LYS A 99 -3.30 14.84 6.20
N ALA A 100 -2.98 16.02 5.68
CA ALA A 100 -1.85 16.85 6.11
C ALA A 100 -1.86 17.10 7.63
N GLU A 101 -3.04 17.35 8.19
CA GLU A 101 -3.24 17.60 9.61
C GLU A 101 -2.76 16.42 10.47
N THR A 102 -3.12 15.19 10.07
CA THR A 102 -2.73 13.97 10.78
C THR A 102 -1.24 13.66 10.62
N LEU A 103 -0.66 13.90 9.43
CA LEU A 103 0.78 13.74 9.22
C LEU A 103 1.56 14.67 10.12
N ARG A 104 1.19 15.95 10.13
CA ARG A 104 1.84 16.98 10.94
C ARG A 104 1.76 16.65 12.44
N GLU A 105 0.61 16.19 12.92
CA GLU A 105 0.45 15.80 14.32
C GLU A 105 1.37 14.63 14.69
N LYS A 106 1.40 13.57 13.88
CA LYS A 106 2.27 12.42 14.12
C LYS A 106 3.76 12.76 14.04
N ILE A 107 4.16 13.57 13.07
CA ILE A 107 5.53 14.09 12.91
C ILE A 107 5.94 14.88 14.15
N ALA A 108 5.10 15.82 14.61
CA ALA A 108 5.37 16.63 15.78
C ALA A 108 5.45 15.78 17.06
N GLN A 109 4.55 14.81 17.19
CA GLN A 109 4.56 13.87 18.31
C GLN A 109 5.82 13.00 18.30
N LYS A 110 6.26 12.52 17.13
CA LYS A 110 7.47 11.71 16.98
C LYS A 110 8.74 12.52 17.23
N ARG A 111 8.80 13.77 16.78
CA ARG A 111 9.91 14.70 17.13
C ARG A 111 9.99 14.93 18.63
N LYS A 112 8.85 15.15 19.29
CA LYS A 112 8.78 15.31 20.74
C LYS A 112 9.22 14.04 21.50
N ASP A 113 8.82 12.87 21.01
CA ASP A 113 9.21 11.57 21.56
C ASP A 113 10.70 11.28 21.40
N LEU A 114 11.26 11.64 20.24
CA LEU A 114 12.70 11.55 19.95
C LEU A 114 13.53 12.66 20.61
N GLY A 115 12.89 13.67 21.20
CA GLY A 115 13.55 14.79 21.89
C GLY A 115 14.32 15.75 20.95
N VAL A 116 13.89 15.84 19.68
CA VAL A 116 14.48 16.70 18.63
C VAL A 116 13.74 18.02 18.49
#